data_AF-A0AAV1JGS6-F1
#
_entry.id   AF-A0AAV1JGS6-F1
#
_cell.length_a   1.000
_cell.length_b   1.000
_cell.length_c   1.000
_cell.angle_alpha   90.00
_cell.angle_beta   90.00
_cell.angle_gamma   90.00
#
_symmetry.space_group_name_H-M   'P 1'
#
loop_
_entity.id
_entity.type
_entity.pdbx_description
1 polymer ?
#
loop_
_entity_poly.entity_id
_entity_poly.type
_entity_poly.pdbx_seq_one_letter_code
_entity_poly.pdbx_strand_id
1 'polypeptide(L)'
;MKNTFRHFDTPVKAGDLLLMEEPFAYTLSSKESGKRCDHCFQNCRVLKCSGCQFVYYCGKSCQREAWSEHKWECANFKRVAPKVVPDGARMLAKIINRLRRGDGNSYKAFYTPTSFRMWKDLMSHYSDLKKDKKRMDHFTTLGVVLYEFLKDISLPNTVDLIGLYGRMVINSFTILDIDMNSIGTGIYIAASIIDHSCNPNAVATFDGKTINIRAIRDMPKLDWKQIRISYIDLMKTPFERQMELLENYYFVCDCDRCMDKDQLKYLHAAKCLNMKCDNPVNIKWKDDCVLVKEVEKSKLSNVKSTSNEKDSTSNGDMEDKNPNKKDVHSPNVGNTTVSNVDSSKNSDSLPATNNENADVGTSTNNENVCTEEDTKTATDNTDNVNEDNHKNGDIQETNKEVNGICSECGTKYTEQDIDTFLDAMDLSDAHLQNMKTTTVAYVEVCKYCLEKQQGVLHPLNVFHAQMLEQAFDAYIQVRLWQQACVYAEQLLPCFR
;
A
#
# COMPACT_ATOMS: atom_id res chain seq x y z
N MET A 1 2.24 -21.83 16.56
CA MET A 1 2.31 -22.37 15.17
C MET A 1 3.71 -22.12 14.65
N LYS A 2 4.30 -23.06 13.91
CA LYS A 2 5.63 -22.87 13.31
C LYS A 2 5.42 -22.33 11.90
N ASN A 3 6.05 -21.20 11.58
CA ASN A 3 6.08 -20.69 10.21
C ASN A 3 6.63 -21.76 9.27
N THR A 4 6.12 -21.83 8.04
CA THR A 4 6.69 -22.67 6.99
C THR A 4 7.62 -21.81 6.16
N PHE A 5 8.84 -22.26 5.90
CA PHE A 5 9.83 -21.52 5.11
C PHE A 5 10.62 -22.46 4.21
N ARG A 6 11.13 -21.95 3.10
CA ARG A 6 11.93 -22.72 2.16
C ARG A 6 13.33 -23.02 2.73
N HIS A 7 13.88 -24.17 2.36
CA HIS A 7 15.30 -24.48 2.58
C HIS A 7 16.22 -23.67 1.65
N PHE A 8 17.40 -23.26 2.13
CA PHE A 8 18.27 -22.26 1.49
C PHE A 8 19.14 -22.81 0.36
N ASP A 9 19.36 -24.12 0.33
CA ASP A 9 20.44 -24.74 -0.46
C ASP A 9 20.04 -25.06 -1.90
N THR A 10 18.80 -24.78 -2.28
CA THR A 10 18.28 -25.00 -3.63
C THR A 10 18.02 -23.68 -4.34
N PRO A 11 18.24 -23.62 -5.67
CA PRO A 11 17.76 -22.51 -6.48
C PRO A 11 16.28 -22.21 -6.21
N VAL A 12 15.94 -20.94 -6.27
CA VAL A 12 14.56 -20.45 -6.18
C VAL A 12 14.06 -20.24 -7.60
N LYS A 13 12.87 -20.75 -7.89
CA LYS A 13 12.14 -20.55 -9.14
C LYS A 13 10.99 -19.59 -8.93
N ALA A 14 10.64 -18.85 -9.98
CA ALA A 14 9.41 -18.07 -9.98
C ALA A 14 8.20 -18.97 -9.58
N GLY A 15 7.38 -18.48 -8.65
CA GLY A 15 6.24 -19.19 -8.06
C GLY A 15 6.54 -19.89 -6.72
N ASP A 16 7.81 -20.11 -6.38
CA ASP A 16 8.19 -20.80 -5.15
C ASP A 16 7.72 -20.07 -3.88
N LEU A 17 7.16 -20.81 -2.92
CA LEU A 17 6.83 -20.31 -1.60
C LEU A 17 8.11 -20.16 -0.76
N LEU A 18 8.39 -18.94 -0.29
CA LEU A 18 9.56 -18.60 0.53
C LEU A 18 9.25 -18.62 2.02
N LEU A 19 8.09 -18.07 2.40
CA LEU A 19 7.61 -17.97 3.79
C LEU A 19 6.09 -18.02 3.83
N MET A 20 5.55 -18.74 4.80
CA MET A 20 4.15 -18.73 5.21
C MET A 20 4.09 -18.45 6.71
N GLU A 21 3.30 -17.44 7.10
CA GLU A 21 3.22 -16.97 8.49
C GLU A 21 1.77 -16.62 8.87
N GLU A 22 1.38 -17.01 10.09
CA GLU A 22 0.15 -16.54 10.72
C GLU A 22 0.38 -15.20 11.43
N PRO A 23 -0.61 -14.30 11.46
CA PRO A 23 -0.43 -12.96 12.01
C PRO A 23 -0.19 -13.00 13.53
N PHE A 24 0.75 -12.19 13.98
CA PHE A 24 0.96 -11.87 15.39
C PHE A 24 -0.24 -11.11 16.00
N ALA A 25 -0.86 -10.24 15.22
CA ALA A 25 -2.10 -9.57 15.57
C ALA A 25 -2.84 -9.24 14.27
N TYR A 26 -4.17 -9.29 14.29
CA TYR A 26 -4.97 -9.02 13.09
C TYR A 26 -6.34 -8.43 13.46
N THR A 27 -6.91 -7.68 12.52
CA THR A 27 -8.26 -7.11 12.59
C THR A 27 -8.94 -7.18 11.23
N LEU A 28 -10.17 -7.69 11.20
CA LEU A 28 -11.04 -7.57 10.02
C LEU A 28 -11.41 -6.10 9.83
N SER A 29 -11.47 -5.63 8.58
CA SER A 29 -11.94 -4.28 8.28
C SER A 29 -13.39 -4.12 8.72
N SER A 30 -13.69 -3.00 9.37
CA SER A 30 -15.06 -2.59 9.70
C SER A 30 -16.01 -2.56 8.49
N LYS A 31 -15.49 -2.33 7.26
CA LYS A 31 -16.25 -2.38 5.99
C LYS A 31 -16.74 -3.79 5.61
N GLU A 32 -16.07 -4.81 6.13
CA GLU A 32 -16.36 -6.24 5.90
C GLU A 32 -17.15 -6.88 7.05
N SER A 33 -17.46 -6.10 8.10
CA SER A 33 -18.23 -6.55 9.26
C SER A 33 -19.62 -7.05 8.84
N GLY A 34 -20.01 -8.23 9.34
CA GLY A 34 -21.27 -8.89 8.98
C GLY A 34 -21.26 -9.60 7.62
N LYS A 35 -20.23 -9.43 6.79
CA LYS A 35 -20.03 -10.16 5.52
C LYS A 35 -19.01 -11.29 5.67
N ARG A 36 -17.99 -11.07 6.51
CA ARG A 36 -16.89 -12.01 6.74
C ARG A 36 -16.80 -12.45 8.19
N CYS A 37 -16.21 -13.62 8.39
CA CYS A 37 -15.87 -14.10 9.72
C CYS A 37 -14.68 -13.32 10.30
N ASP A 38 -14.81 -12.77 11.51
CA ASP A 38 -13.73 -12.09 12.25
C ASP A 38 -12.52 -12.99 12.58
N HIS A 39 -12.65 -14.32 12.43
CA HIS A 39 -11.56 -15.27 12.73
C HIS A 39 -10.85 -15.80 11.48
N CYS A 40 -11.59 -16.34 10.50
CA CYS A 40 -11.00 -16.95 9.30
C CYS A 40 -11.04 -16.04 8.06
N PHE A 41 -11.72 -14.89 8.13
CA PHE A 41 -11.86 -13.91 7.06
C PHE A 41 -12.62 -14.40 5.82
N GLN A 42 -13.18 -15.62 5.87
CA GLN A 42 -14.01 -16.16 4.80
C GLN A 42 -15.29 -15.32 4.63
N ASN A 43 -15.59 -14.96 3.37
CA ASN A 43 -16.86 -14.37 2.98
C ASN A 43 -17.94 -15.46 2.95
N CYS A 44 -18.88 -15.39 3.87
CA CYS A 44 -19.92 -16.39 4.05
C CYS A 44 -21.04 -15.87 4.96
N ARG A 45 -22.12 -16.65 5.12
CA ARG A 45 -23.10 -16.35 6.16
C ARG A 45 -22.46 -16.43 7.53
N VAL A 46 -22.61 -15.39 8.33
CA VAL A 46 -22.01 -15.29 9.66
C VAL A 46 -23.05 -15.08 10.76
N LEU A 47 -22.66 -15.45 11.98
CA LEU A 47 -23.42 -15.35 13.21
C LEU A 47 -22.72 -14.38 14.14
N LYS A 48 -23.48 -13.42 14.68
CA LYS A 48 -22.99 -12.43 15.62
C LYS A 48 -22.71 -13.06 16.99
N CYS A 49 -21.61 -12.65 17.63
CA CYS A 49 -21.30 -13.07 18.99
C CYS A 49 -22.38 -12.59 19.96
N SER A 50 -23.03 -13.53 20.66
CA SER A 50 -24.14 -13.23 21.58
C SER A 50 -23.73 -12.33 22.75
N GLY A 51 -22.45 -12.39 23.17
CA GLY A 51 -21.94 -11.64 24.31
C GLY A 51 -21.70 -10.15 24.03
N CYS A 52 -20.95 -9.83 22.98
CA CYS A 52 -20.58 -8.45 22.66
C CYS A 52 -21.42 -7.80 21.56
N GLN A 53 -22.13 -8.59 20.75
CA GLN A 53 -22.88 -8.12 19.59
C GLN A 53 -22.05 -7.36 18.53
N PHE A 54 -20.72 -7.52 18.56
CA PHE A 54 -19.78 -6.77 17.71
C PHE A 54 -19.12 -7.63 16.64
N VAL A 55 -18.55 -8.78 17.01
CA VAL A 55 -17.82 -9.67 16.07
C VAL A 55 -18.73 -10.77 15.50
N TYR A 56 -18.34 -11.30 14.34
CA TYR A 56 -19.10 -12.30 13.58
C TYR A 56 -18.27 -13.56 13.29
N TYR A 57 -18.91 -14.72 13.31
CA TYR A 57 -18.28 -16.02 13.02
C TYR A 57 -19.06 -16.82 12.00
N CYS A 58 -18.39 -17.54 11.10
CA CYS A 58 -19.05 -18.46 10.18
C CYS A 58 -19.74 -19.64 10.90
N GLY A 59 -19.31 -19.96 12.13
CA GLY A 59 -19.91 -21.00 12.94
C GLY A 59 -19.21 -21.22 14.28
N LYS A 60 -19.71 -22.21 15.04
CA LYS A 60 -19.21 -22.53 16.39
C LYS A 60 -17.72 -22.92 16.42
N SER A 61 -17.16 -23.47 15.34
CA SER A 61 -15.72 -23.83 15.31
C SER A 61 -14.85 -22.57 15.40
N CYS A 62 -15.01 -21.64 14.46
CA CYS A 62 -14.26 -20.38 14.47
C CYS A 62 -14.52 -19.54 15.73
N GLN A 63 -15.72 -19.59 16.30
CA GLN A 63 -15.99 -18.93 17.58
C GLN A 63 -15.15 -19.53 18.73
N ARG A 64 -15.06 -20.86 18.81
CA ARG A 64 -14.25 -21.55 19.83
C ARG A 64 -12.76 -21.29 19.64
N GLU A 65 -12.26 -21.38 18.41
CA GLU A 65 -10.86 -21.13 18.07
C GLU A 65 -10.44 -19.69 18.36
N ALA A 66 -11.31 -18.72 18.07
CA ALA A 66 -11.07 -17.31 18.36
C ALA A 66 -11.19 -16.96 19.86
N TRP A 67 -11.79 -17.82 20.70
CA TRP A 67 -12.22 -17.41 22.04
C TRP A 67 -11.06 -17.00 22.95
N SER A 68 -9.89 -17.64 22.84
CA SER A 68 -8.71 -17.24 23.62
C SER A 68 -8.24 -15.82 23.32
N GLU A 69 -8.50 -15.32 22.10
CA GLU A 69 -8.16 -13.96 21.67
C GLU A 69 -9.36 -13.01 21.75
N HIS A 70 -10.60 -13.51 21.68
CA HIS A 70 -11.81 -12.71 21.73
C HIS A 70 -12.34 -12.51 23.15
N LYS A 71 -12.14 -13.42 24.11
CA LYS A 71 -12.77 -13.38 25.44
C LYS A 71 -12.59 -12.03 26.15
N TRP A 72 -11.37 -11.50 26.14
CA TRP A 72 -11.06 -10.20 26.74
C TRP A 72 -11.65 -9.05 25.90
N GLU A 73 -11.59 -9.13 24.57
CA GLU A 73 -12.23 -8.14 23.68
C GLU A 73 -13.75 -8.11 23.89
N CYS A 74 -14.39 -9.26 24.05
CA CYS A 74 -15.83 -9.41 24.18
C CYS A 74 -16.38 -8.61 25.36
N ALA A 75 -15.72 -8.69 26.51
CA ALA A 75 -16.10 -7.92 27.70
C ALA A 75 -15.95 -6.42 27.47
N ASN A 76 -14.87 -6.00 26.81
CA ASN A 76 -14.61 -4.60 26.50
C ASN A 76 -15.57 -4.02 25.47
N PHE A 77 -15.89 -4.75 24.40
CA PHE A 77 -16.91 -4.37 23.43
C PHE A 77 -18.29 -4.23 24.07
N LYS A 78 -18.68 -5.18 24.92
CA LYS A 78 -19.95 -5.09 25.67
C LYS A 78 -20.00 -3.85 26.56
N ARG A 79 -18.87 -3.47 27.16
CA ARG A 79 -18.76 -2.32 28.06
C ARG A 79 -18.86 -0.97 27.35
N VAL A 80 -18.29 -0.84 26.16
CA VAL A 80 -18.30 0.42 25.41
C VAL A 80 -19.48 0.54 24.45
N ALA A 81 -20.29 -0.50 24.29
CA ALA A 81 -21.47 -0.46 23.44
C ALA A 81 -22.39 0.73 23.81
N PRO A 82 -22.96 1.45 22.82
CA PRO A 82 -22.96 1.16 21.38
C PRO A 82 -21.80 1.80 20.59
N LYS A 83 -20.72 2.26 21.25
CA LYS A 83 -19.61 2.93 20.56
C LYS A 83 -18.90 1.99 19.58
N VAL A 84 -18.58 2.52 18.40
CA VAL A 84 -17.77 1.82 17.41
C VAL A 84 -16.30 2.01 17.75
N VAL A 85 -15.56 0.91 17.87
CA VAL A 85 -14.11 0.93 18.07
C VAL A 85 -13.43 0.94 16.70
N PRO A 86 -12.61 1.94 16.37
CA PRO A 86 -11.87 1.97 15.10
C PRO A 86 -10.91 0.79 14.97
N ASP A 87 -10.70 0.31 13.75
CA ASP A 87 -9.86 -0.85 13.45
C ASP A 87 -8.42 -0.69 14.01
N GLY A 88 -7.84 0.52 13.88
CA GLY A 88 -6.53 0.85 14.43
C GLY A 88 -6.46 0.79 15.96
N ALA A 89 -7.53 1.20 16.67
CA ALA A 89 -7.60 1.10 18.13
C ALA A 89 -7.74 -0.36 18.55
N ARG A 90 -8.55 -1.15 17.85
CA ARG A 90 -8.69 -2.59 18.09
C ARG A 90 -7.37 -3.34 17.86
N MET A 91 -6.64 -3.01 16.80
CA MET A 91 -5.32 -3.58 16.51
C MET A 91 -4.32 -3.24 17.64
N LEU A 92 -4.21 -1.97 18.02
CA LEU A 92 -3.30 -1.55 19.09
C LEU A 92 -3.67 -2.19 20.44
N ALA A 93 -4.97 -2.34 20.73
CA ALA A 93 -5.44 -3.05 21.91
C ALA A 93 -5.04 -4.54 21.92
N LYS A 94 -5.15 -5.23 20.77
CA LYS A 94 -4.72 -6.63 20.62
C LYS A 94 -3.22 -6.78 20.89
N ILE A 95 -2.41 -5.88 20.34
CA ILE A 95 -0.96 -5.83 20.57
C ILE A 95 -0.64 -5.65 22.05
N ILE A 96 -1.21 -4.63 22.69
CA ILE A 96 -1.00 -4.33 24.12
C ILE A 96 -1.36 -5.55 24.98
N ASN A 97 -2.53 -6.15 24.74
CA ASN A 97 -2.99 -7.31 25.49
C ASN A 97 -2.06 -8.52 25.31
N ARG A 98 -1.62 -8.81 24.08
CA ARG A 98 -0.67 -9.91 23.80
C ARG A 98 0.70 -9.68 24.45
N LEU A 99 1.21 -8.45 24.43
CA LEU A 99 2.48 -8.13 25.10
C LEU A 99 2.38 -8.26 26.62
N ARG A 100 1.26 -7.82 27.22
CA ARG A 100 1.00 -7.93 28.67
C ARG A 100 0.90 -9.37 29.15
N ARG A 101 0.36 -10.27 28.33
CA ARG A 101 0.29 -11.71 28.63
C ARG A 101 1.66 -12.40 28.68
N GLY A 102 2.73 -11.72 28.24
CA GLY A 102 4.11 -12.21 28.27
C GLY A 102 4.51 -13.10 27.08
N ASP A 103 3.52 -13.70 26.40
CA ASP A 103 3.73 -14.50 25.20
C ASP A 103 4.13 -13.63 23.99
N GLY A 104 3.69 -12.37 23.93
CA GLY A 104 4.04 -11.46 22.83
C GLY A 104 5.53 -11.10 22.76
N ASN A 105 6.15 -10.75 23.89
CA ASN A 105 7.56 -10.33 23.93
C ASN A 105 8.54 -11.49 23.70
N SER A 106 8.13 -12.72 24.01
CA SER A 106 8.95 -13.93 23.85
C SER A 106 8.69 -14.67 22.54
N TYR A 107 7.67 -14.25 21.77
CA TYR A 107 7.32 -14.85 20.49
C TYR A 107 8.45 -14.70 19.46
N LYS A 108 8.92 -15.84 18.95
CA LYS A 108 9.94 -15.93 17.91
C LYS A 108 9.27 -16.32 16.59
N ALA A 109 9.28 -15.41 15.63
CA ALA A 109 8.80 -15.65 14.28
C ALA A 109 9.98 -16.05 13.40
N PHE A 110 10.09 -17.34 13.09
CA PHE A 110 11.19 -17.90 12.30
C PHE A 110 10.95 -17.65 10.81
N TYR A 111 12.00 -17.25 10.10
CA TYR A 111 12.05 -17.17 8.62
C TYR A 111 13.14 -18.08 8.04
N THR A 112 13.93 -18.72 8.91
CA THR A 112 14.85 -19.81 8.60
C THR A 112 14.85 -20.80 9.79
N PRO A 113 15.49 -21.98 9.70
CA PRO A 113 15.66 -22.89 10.84
C PRO A 113 16.34 -22.26 12.06
N THR A 114 17.20 -21.25 11.86
CA THR A 114 18.05 -20.68 12.90
C THR A 114 17.80 -19.20 13.16
N SER A 115 17.12 -18.51 12.24
CA SER A 115 16.94 -17.07 12.26
C SER A 115 15.46 -16.74 12.45
N PHE A 116 15.21 -15.82 13.38
CA PHE A 116 13.88 -15.37 13.74
C PHE A 116 13.89 -13.87 14.04
N ARG A 117 12.70 -13.29 14.06
CA ARG A 117 12.44 -11.95 14.60
C ARG A 117 11.47 -12.04 15.77
N MET A 118 11.49 -10.99 16.58
CA MET A 118 10.61 -10.78 17.71
C MET A 118 9.95 -9.42 17.60
N TRP A 119 8.92 -9.17 18.43
CA TRP A 119 8.21 -7.89 18.46
C TRP A 119 9.14 -6.67 18.57
N LYS A 120 10.17 -6.77 19.44
CA LYS A 120 11.16 -5.71 19.68
C LYS A 120 12.04 -5.39 18.47
N ASP A 121 12.12 -6.29 17.50
CA ASP A 121 12.97 -6.13 16.32
C ASP A 121 12.26 -5.35 15.20
N LEU A 122 10.93 -5.15 15.28
CA LEU A 122 10.17 -4.36 14.31
C LEU A 122 10.65 -2.90 14.25
N MET A 123 10.52 -2.24 13.11
CA MET A 123 10.91 -0.83 13.00
C MET A 123 9.80 0.06 13.58
N SER A 124 10.12 1.03 14.43
CA SER A 124 9.11 1.94 14.99
C SER A 124 9.10 3.33 14.34
N HIS A 125 10.20 3.74 13.70
CA HIS A 125 10.42 5.13 13.26
C HIS A 125 10.05 6.18 14.32
N TYR A 126 10.30 5.87 15.60
CA TYR A 126 9.85 6.68 16.73
C TYR A 126 10.20 8.17 16.60
N SER A 127 11.43 8.47 16.17
CA SER A 127 11.93 9.84 16.02
C SER A 127 11.24 10.61 14.90
N ASP A 128 10.94 9.95 13.77
CA ASP A 128 10.29 10.56 12.61
C ASP A 128 8.80 10.76 12.91
N LEU A 129 8.17 9.73 13.48
CA LEU A 129 6.78 9.70 13.88
C LEU A 129 6.43 10.78 14.91
N LYS A 130 7.36 11.15 15.80
CA LYS A 130 7.17 12.28 16.74
C LYS A 130 7.13 13.65 16.04
N LYS A 131 7.75 13.78 14.88
CA LYS A 131 7.77 15.01 14.08
C LYS A 131 6.58 15.06 13.11
N ASP A 132 6.00 13.91 12.82
CA ASP A 132 4.83 13.76 11.96
C ASP A 132 3.54 14.12 12.71
N LYS A 133 3.06 15.34 12.47
CA LYS A 133 1.82 15.85 13.09
C LYS A 133 0.61 14.98 12.77
N LYS A 134 0.45 14.51 11.52
CA LYS A 134 -0.69 13.69 11.11
C LYS A 134 -0.73 12.37 11.88
N ARG A 135 0.44 11.73 12.08
CA ARG A 135 0.53 10.50 12.86
C ARG A 135 0.33 10.72 14.35
N MET A 136 0.76 11.86 14.90
CA MET A 136 0.53 12.25 16.30
C MET A 136 -0.91 12.62 16.62
N ASP A 137 -1.60 13.27 15.69
CA ASP A 137 -3.03 13.53 15.81
C ASP A 137 -3.80 12.20 15.79
N HIS A 138 -3.50 11.30 14.85
CA HIS A 138 -4.10 9.96 14.81
C HIS A 138 -3.80 9.14 16.08
N PHE A 139 -2.55 9.15 16.56
CA PHE A 139 -2.17 8.50 17.83
C PHE A 139 -3.02 9.00 19.00
N THR A 140 -3.20 10.32 19.10
CA THR A 140 -3.98 10.95 20.16
C THR A 140 -5.44 10.50 20.11
N THR A 141 -6.05 10.48 18.91
CA THR A 141 -7.41 9.96 18.72
C THR A 141 -7.55 8.49 19.14
N LEU A 142 -6.60 7.63 18.75
CA LEU A 142 -6.60 6.23 19.17
C LEU A 142 -6.41 6.09 20.68
N GLY A 143 -5.57 6.93 21.30
CA GLY A 143 -5.31 6.93 22.73
C GLY A 143 -6.57 7.15 23.57
N VAL A 144 -7.45 8.07 23.17
CA VAL A 144 -8.74 8.30 23.84
C VAL A 144 -9.62 7.05 23.80
N VAL A 145 -9.75 6.44 22.63
CA VAL A 145 -10.54 5.21 22.46
C VAL A 145 -9.93 4.06 23.26
N LEU A 146 -8.61 3.91 23.25
CA LEU A 146 -7.90 2.87 23.98
C LEU A 146 -8.08 3.01 25.49
N TYR A 147 -7.99 4.21 26.05
CA TYR A 147 -8.19 4.44 27.47
C TYR A 147 -9.58 3.98 27.93
N GLU A 148 -10.61 4.24 27.11
CA GLU A 148 -11.95 3.75 27.41
C GLU A 148 -12.07 2.24 27.16
N PHE A 149 -11.62 1.74 26.01
CA PHE A 149 -11.75 0.34 25.61
C PHE A 149 -10.95 -0.61 26.49
N LEU A 150 -9.82 -0.16 27.04
CA LEU A 150 -8.91 -0.96 27.88
C LEU A 150 -8.94 -0.56 29.36
N LYS A 151 -10.02 0.05 29.86
CA LYS A 151 -10.14 0.51 31.27
C LYS A 151 -9.64 -0.46 32.34
N ASP A 152 -9.83 -1.77 32.17
CA ASP A 152 -9.41 -2.81 33.13
C ASP A 152 -7.96 -3.31 32.89
N ILE A 153 -7.27 -2.71 31.93
CA ILE A 153 -5.89 -3.00 31.53
C ILE A 153 -5.07 -1.74 31.75
N SER A 154 -4.05 -1.83 32.61
CA SER A 154 -3.07 -0.76 32.74
C SER A 154 -2.38 -0.55 31.39
N LEU A 155 -2.60 0.63 30.81
CA LEU A 155 -1.93 1.03 29.58
C LEU A 155 -0.45 1.25 29.83
N PRO A 156 0.42 0.95 28.85
CA PRO A 156 1.81 1.40 28.89
C PRO A 156 1.91 2.92 29.05
N ASN A 157 3.04 3.41 29.56
CA ASN A 157 3.31 4.84 29.57
C ASN A 157 3.32 5.40 28.13
N THR A 158 3.20 6.71 28.00
CA THR A 158 3.09 7.38 26.68
C THR A 158 4.27 7.07 25.77
N VAL A 159 5.50 6.95 26.29
CA VAL A 159 6.70 6.67 25.49
C VAL A 159 6.60 5.27 24.88
N ASP A 160 6.28 4.26 25.68
CA ASP A 160 6.11 2.89 25.22
C ASP A 160 4.93 2.78 24.26
N LEU A 161 3.81 3.46 24.55
CA LEU A 161 2.62 3.44 23.72
C LEU A 161 2.87 4.04 22.33
N ILE A 162 3.64 5.14 22.22
CA ILE A 162 4.10 5.69 20.94
C ILE A 162 4.98 4.67 20.21
N GLY A 163 5.87 3.97 20.93
CA GLY A 163 6.70 2.91 20.36
C GLY A 163 5.89 1.74 19.79
N LEU A 164 4.81 1.33 20.48
CA LEU A 164 3.88 0.30 20.00
C LEU A 164 3.09 0.77 18.79
N TYR A 165 2.58 2.00 18.83
CA TYR A 165 1.87 2.62 17.71
C TYR A 165 2.77 2.71 16.47
N GLY A 166 4.03 3.15 16.63
CA GLY A 166 5.01 3.20 15.54
C GLY A 166 5.25 1.83 14.91
N ARG A 167 5.50 0.79 15.71
CA ARG A 167 5.65 -0.58 15.20
C ARG A 167 4.40 -1.06 14.48
N MET A 168 3.21 -0.73 15.00
CA MET A 168 1.94 -1.07 14.36
C MET A 168 1.83 -0.40 12.98
N VAL A 169 1.98 0.91 12.88
CA VAL A 169 1.73 1.63 11.61
C VAL A 169 2.78 1.35 10.53
N ILE A 170 4.02 1.05 10.92
CA ILE A 170 5.13 0.79 9.98
C ILE A 170 5.14 -0.66 9.47
N ASN A 171 4.71 -1.63 10.28
CA ASN A 171 4.89 -3.06 9.98
C ASN A 171 3.55 -3.79 9.74
N SER A 172 2.44 -3.04 9.62
CA SER A 172 1.14 -3.62 9.29
C SER A 172 1.06 -3.93 7.80
N PHE A 173 0.58 -5.12 7.48
CA PHE A 173 0.24 -5.55 6.14
C PHE A 173 -1.27 -5.44 5.95
N THR A 174 -1.69 -4.88 4.82
CA THR A 174 -3.06 -4.95 4.35
C THR A 174 -3.33 -6.38 3.87
N ILE A 175 -4.33 -7.02 4.46
CA ILE A 175 -4.75 -8.38 4.09
C ILE A 175 -5.72 -8.25 2.93
N LEU A 176 -5.43 -8.97 1.84
CA LEU A 176 -6.21 -8.96 0.62
C LEU A 176 -6.97 -10.28 0.43
N ASP A 177 -8.13 -10.24 -0.23
CA ASP A 177 -8.76 -11.45 -0.75
C ASP A 177 -8.26 -11.82 -2.16
N ILE A 178 -8.87 -12.87 -2.75
CA ILE A 178 -8.51 -13.37 -4.08
C ILE A 178 -8.75 -12.34 -5.21
N ASP A 179 -9.64 -11.37 -4.96
CA ASP A 179 -9.97 -10.30 -5.89
C ASP A 179 -9.15 -9.03 -5.58
N MET A 180 -8.10 -9.15 -4.76
CA MET A 180 -7.21 -8.07 -4.32
C MET A 180 -7.90 -6.97 -3.51
N ASN A 181 -9.10 -7.21 -2.98
CA ASN A 181 -9.78 -6.26 -2.12
C ASN A 181 -9.17 -6.26 -0.71
N SER A 182 -9.01 -5.07 -0.13
CA SER A 182 -8.60 -4.92 1.27
C SER A 182 -9.69 -5.36 2.23
N ILE A 183 -9.43 -6.46 2.96
CA ILE A 183 -10.39 -7.07 3.89
C ILE A 183 -9.99 -6.94 5.35
N GLY A 184 -8.74 -6.55 5.64
CA GLY A 184 -8.28 -6.37 7.00
C GLY A 184 -6.82 -5.96 7.10
N THR A 185 -6.29 -6.02 8.30
CA THR A 185 -4.90 -5.66 8.61
C THR A 185 -4.28 -6.71 9.52
N GLY A 186 -3.01 -7.04 9.29
CA GLY A 186 -2.25 -7.99 10.11
C GLY A 186 -0.81 -7.56 10.34
N ILE A 187 -0.22 -7.99 11.45
CA ILE A 187 1.21 -7.85 11.73
C ILE A 187 1.86 -9.23 11.59
N TYR A 188 2.91 -9.32 10.77
CA TYR A 188 3.61 -10.57 10.45
C TYR A 188 5.09 -10.38 10.72
N ILE A 189 5.56 -10.86 11.88
CA ILE A 189 6.87 -10.48 12.44
C ILE A 189 8.02 -11.01 11.58
N ALA A 190 7.92 -12.23 11.07
CA ALA A 190 8.94 -12.79 10.19
C ALA A 190 8.93 -12.07 8.84
N ALA A 191 7.75 -11.89 8.22
CA ALA A 191 7.61 -11.26 6.92
C ALA A 191 8.06 -9.78 6.90
N SER A 192 7.96 -9.06 8.02
CA SER A 192 8.47 -7.68 8.14
C SER A 192 9.99 -7.53 7.93
N ILE A 193 10.77 -8.63 7.78
CA ILE A 193 12.21 -8.56 7.47
C ILE A 193 12.48 -8.11 6.03
N ILE A 194 11.48 -8.20 5.15
CA ILE A 194 11.64 -8.02 3.72
C ILE A 194 11.49 -6.55 3.39
N ASP A 195 12.55 -5.94 2.86
CA ASP A 195 12.55 -4.54 2.45
C ASP A 195 11.80 -4.29 1.13
N HIS A 196 11.51 -3.02 0.90
CA HIS A 196 10.86 -2.54 -0.32
C HIS A 196 11.79 -2.52 -1.54
N SER A 197 11.24 -2.80 -2.72
CA SER A 197 11.77 -2.34 -4.01
C SER A 197 10.61 -2.05 -4.98
N CYS A 198 10.75 -1.02 -5.83
CA CYS A 198 9.82 -0.83 -6.95
C CYS A 198 10.07 -1.83 -8.10
N ASN A 199 11.18 -2.58 -8.03
CA ASN A 199 11.51 -3.72 -8.87
C ASN A 199 11.63 -5.00 -8.01
N PRO A 200 10.53 -5.51 -7.43
CA PRO A 200 10.59 -6.60 -6.46
C PRO A 200 10.98 -7.93 -7.12
N ASN A 201 11.44 -8.88 -6.29
CA ASN A 201 11.70 -10.27 -6.68
C ASN A 201 10.80 -11.28 -5.93
N ALA A 202 9.95 -10.79 -5.01
CA ALA A 202 8.92 -11.55 -4.36
C ALA A 202 7.62 -10.72 -4.23
N VAL A 203 6.51 -11.42 -3.92
CA VAL A 203 5.19 -10.83 -3.69
C VAL A 203 4.57 -11.41 -2.42
N ALA A 204 3.82 -10.59 -1.68
CA ALA A 204 2.99 -11.03 -0.58
C ALA A 204 1.58 -11.35 -1.08
N THR A 205 1.08 -12.54 -0.75
CA THR A 205 -0.28 -13.03 -1.04
C THR A 205 -0.91 -13.55 0.23
N PHE A 206 -2.23 -13.72 0.27
CA PHE A 206 -2.94 -14.13 1.48
C PHE A 206 -3.87 -15.31 1.23
N ASP A 207 -3.80 -16.31 2.10
CA ASP A 207 -4.81 -17.37 2.22
C ASP A 207 -5.61 -17.09 3.50
N GLY A 208 -6.77 -16.43 3.36
CA GLY A 208 -7.51 -15.89 4.49
C GLY A 208 -6.70 -14.81 5.21
N LYS A 209 -6.19 -15.11 6.42
CA LYS A 209 -5.31 -14.21 7.18
C LYS A 209 -3.85 -14.66 7.20
N THR A 210 -3.50 -15.74 6.52
CA THR A 210 -2.14 -16.26 6.48
C THR A 210 -1.37 -15.55 5.37
N ILE A 211 -0.21 -14.96 5.66
CA ILE A 211 0.63 -14.34 4.62
C ILE A 211 1.50 -15.41 3.96
N ASN A 212 1.62 -15.33 2.64
CA ASN A 212 2.48 -16.14 1.81
C ASN A 212 3.41 -15.23 0.99
N ILE A 213 4.71 -15.38 1.18
CA ILE A 213 5.73 -14.70 0.38
C ILE A 213 6.18 -15.64 -0.74
N ARG A 214 5.98 -15.24 -1.99
CA ARG A 214 6.32 -16.05 -3.17
C ARG A 214 7.34 -15.34 -4.05
N ALA A 215 8.31 -16.08 -4.58
CA ALA A 215 9.23 -15.56 -5.57
C ALA A 215 8.50 -15.26 -6.89
N ILE A 216 8.84 -14.15 -7.54
CA ILE A 216 8.34 -13.80 -8.88
C ILE A 216 9.45 -13.84 -9.93
N ARG A 217 10.67 -14.22 -9.53
CA ARG A 217 11.86 -14.37 -10.38
C ARG A 217 12.65 -15.59 -9.95
N ASP A 218 13.36 -16.16 -10.90
CA ASP A 218 14.39 -17.16 -10.62
C ASP A 218 15.56 -16.50 -9.88
N MET A 219 16.06 -17.15 -8.83
CA MET A 219 17.21 -16.70 -8.05
C MET A 219 18.16 -17.88 -7.77
N PRO A 220 19.48 -17.69 -7.84
CA PRO A 220 20.44 -18.78 -7.63
C PRO A 220 20.33 -19.44 -6.25
N LYS A 221 19.95 -18.67 -5.22
CA LYS A 221 19.74 -19.12 -3.84
C LYS A 221 18.83 -18.15 -3.10
N LEU A 222 18.25 -18.59 -2.00
CA LEU A 222 17.48 -17.72 -1.11
C LEU A 222 18.42 -16.90 -0.20
N ASP A 223 18.47 -15.59 -0.39
CA ASP A 223 19.11 -14.65 0.52
C ASP A 223 18.09 -13.62 1.01
N TRP A 224 17.66 -13.75 2.27
CA TRP A 224 16.68 -12.84 2.89
C TRP A 224 17.11 -11.37 2.87
N LYS A 225 18.42 -11.06 2.77
CA LYS A 225 18.91 -9.68 2.62
C LYS A 225 18.64 -9.10 1.24
N GLN A 226 18.36 -9.94 0.25
CA GLN A 226 18.11 -9.55 -1.15
C GLN A 226 16.65 -9.75 -1.57
N ILE A 227 15.83 -10.43 -0.78
CA ILE A 227 14.39 -10.51 -1.06
C ILE A 227 13.78 -9.12 -0.90
N ARG A 228 12.94 -8.75 -1.87
CA ARG A 228 12.22 -7.47 -1.92
C ARG A 228 10.78 -7.68 -2.34
N ILE A 229 9.86 -7.04 -1.64
CA ILE A 229 8.45 -6.90 -2.03
C ILE A 229 8.15 -5.43 -2.37
N SER A 230 7.02 -5.16 -3.02
CA SER A 230 6.51 -3.80 -3.06
C SER A 230 5.67 -3.50 -1.82
N TYR A 231 5.78 -2.28 -1.30
CA TYR A 231 4.97 -1.79 -0.16
C TYR A 231 3.81 -0.92 -0.64
N ILE A 232 3.87 -0.54 -1.92
CA ILE A 232 3.02 0.44 -2.56
C ILE A 232 2.60 -0.10 -3.91
N ASP A 233 1.61 0.55 -4.51
CA ASP A 233 1.28 0.36 -5.90
C ASP A 233 2.43 0.86 -6.80
N LEU A 234 2.75 0.09 -7.83
CA LEU A 234 3.84 0.35 -8.76
C LEU A 234 3.40 1.17 -9.98
N MET A 235 2.09 1.32 -10.22
CA MET A 235 1.49 2.08 -11.32
C MET A 235 1.46 3.57 -10.99
N LYS A 236 2.60 4.14 -10.63
CA LYS A 236 2.80 5.54 -10.23
C LYS A 236 4.12 6.06 -10.75
N THR A 237 4.26 7.37 -10.87
CA THR A 237 5.53 8.01 -11.20
C THR A 237 6.60 7.72 -10.14
N PRO A 238 7.90 7.70 -10.47
CA PRO A 238 8.96 7.55 -9.48
C PRO A 238 8.90 8.59 -8.36
N PHE A 239 8.49 9.83 -8.68
CA PHE A 239 8.26 10.87 -7.69
C PHE A 239 7.14 10.49 -6.71
N GLU A 240 5.95 10.13 -7.21
CA GLU A 240 4.82 9.72 -6.36
C GLU A 240 5.18 8.49 -5.50
N ARG A 241 5.88 7.51 -6.08
CA ARG A 241 6.35 6.33 -5.32
C ARG A 241 7.31 6.71 -4.20
N GLN A 242 8.28 7.58 -4.47
CA GLN A 242 9.22 8.06 -3.45
C GLN A 242 8.52 8.89 -2.37
N MET A 243 7.58 9.75 -2.76
CA MET A 243 6.78 10.54 -1.82
C MET A 243 5.90 9.66 -0.93
N GLU A 244 5.19 8.69 -1.49
CA GLU A 244 4.35 7.78 -0.72
C GLU A 244 5.18 6.95 0.28
N LEU A 245 6.37 6.50 -0.12
CA LEU A 245 7.27 5.77 0.77
C LEU A 245 7.84 6.67 1.87
N LEU A 246 8.18 7.92 1.54
CA LEU A 246 8.66 8.89 2.52
C LEU A 246 7.58 9.24 3.54
N GLU A 247 6.36 9.49 3.09
CA GLU A 247 5.22 9.86 3.95
C GLU A 247 4.74 8.70 4.83
N ASN A 248 4.75 7.48 4.30
CA ASN A 248 4.19 6.32 5.01
C ASN A 248 5.22 5.49 5.78
N TYR A 249 6.48 5.48 5.33
CA TYR A 249 7.54 4.62 5.84
C TYR A 249 8.85 5.38 6.16
N TYR A 250 8.90 6.70 5.97
CA TYR A 250 10.05 7.55 6.33
C TYR A 250 11.37 7.21 5.64
N PHE A 251 11.32 6.68 4.42
CA PHE A 251 12.51 6.49 3.59
C PHE A 251 12.23 6.83 2.13
N VAL A 252 13.30 7.20 1.41
CA VAL A 252 13.26 7.47 -0.03
C VAL A 252 13.84 6.28 -0.77
N CYS A 253 13.05 5.66 -1.66
CA CYS A 253 13.47 4.50 -2.44
C CYS A 253 14.50 4.86 -3.50
N ASP A 254 15.52 4.02 -3.64
CA ASP A 254 16.61 4.20 -4.60
C ASP A 254 16.94 2.95 -5.42
N CYS A 255 15.95 2.06 -5.56
CA CYS A 255 16.06 0.91 -6.44
C CYS A 255 16.35 1.31 -7.89
N ASP A 256 16.87 0.35 -8.66
CA ASP A 256 17.12 0.44 -10.09
C ASP A 256 15.95 1.08 -10.86
N ARG A 257 14.71 0.63 -10.64
CA ARG A 257 13.53 1.19 -11.33
C ARG A 257 13.23 2.66 -10.98
N CYS A 258 13.51 3.11 -9.76
CA CYS A 258 13.33 4.52 -9.40
C CYS A 258 14.45 5.41 -9.97
N MET A 259 15.64 4.86 -10.16
CA MET A 259 16.82 5.59 -10.59
C MET A 259 17.08 5.47 -12.11
N ASP A 260 16.27 4.69 -12.82
CA ASP A 260 16.39 4.46 -14.25
C ASP A 260 16.00 5.71 -15.05
N LYS A 261 17.01 6.35 -15.65
CA LYS A 261 16.84 7.55 -16.47
C LYS A 261 16.13 7.30 -17.79
N ASP A 262 16.20 6.07 -18.31
CA ASP A 262 15.54 5.73 -19.57
C ASP A 262 14.03 5.55 -19.33
N GLN A 263 13.62 4.90 -18.24
CA GLN A 263 12.22 4.80 -17.85
C GLN A 263 11.57 6.18 -17.59
N LEU A 264 12.32 7.13 -17.02
CA LEU A 264 11.84 8.49 -16.83
C LEU A 264 11.47 9.20 -18.14
N LYS A 265 12.09 8.84 -19.28
CA LYS A 265 11.76 9.43 -20.58
C LYS A 265 10.36 9.06 -21.05
N TYR A 266 9.84 7.91 -20.63
CA TYR A 266 8.53 7.39 -21.06
C TYR A 266 7.37 7.92 -20.23
N LEU A 267 7.64 8.33 -18.99
CA LEU A 267 6.64 8.60 -17.97
C LEU A 267 5.51 9.52 -18.45
N HIS A 268 5.88 10.68 -19.01
CA HIS A 268 4.96 11.64 -19.62
C HIS A 268 5.25 11.80 -21.12
N ALA A 269 5.68 10.74 -21.80
CA ALA A 269 6.04 10.84 -23.21
C ALA A 269 4.81 10.95 -24.12
N ALA A 270 4.94 11.78 -25.16
CA ALA A 270 4.12 11.72 -26.34
C ALA A 270 4.61 10.60 -27.28
N LYS A 271 3.69 10.03 -28.06
CA LYS A 271 4.02 9.11 -29.15
C LYS A 271 4.54 9.90 -30.34
N CYS A 272 5.63 9.45 -30.95
CA CYS A 272 6.17 10.07 -32.16
C CYS A 272 5.13 10.09 -33.31
N LEU A 273 4.94 11.24 -33.96
CA LEU A 273 4.05 11.36 -35.14
C LEU A 273 4.56 10.59 -36.37
N ASN A 274 5.85 10.23 -36.39
CA ASN A 274 6.38 9.34 -37.42
C ASN A 274 6.01 7.88 -37.09
N MET A 275 5.15 7.29 -37.91
CA MET A 275 4.63 5.93 -37.74
C MET A 275 5.71 4.82 -37.75
N LYS A 276 6.95 5.13 -38.16
CA LYS A 276 8.08 4.18 -38.14
C LYS A 276 9.01 4.40 -36.94
N CYS A 277 8.65 5.29 -36.01
CA CYS A 277 9.46 5.66 -34.86
C CYS A 277 8.66 5.44 -33.57
N ASP A 278 9.17 4.58 -32.69
CA ASP A 278 8.58 4.33 -31.37
C ASP A 278 9.33 5.08 -30.25
N ASN A 279 10.25 5.97 -30.60
CA ASN A 279 10.99 6.75 -29.60
C ASN A 279 10.04 7.72 -28.85
N PRO A 280 10.12 7.81 -27.51
CA PRO A 280 9.32 8.75 -26.74
C PRO A 280 9.68 10.19 -27.10
N VAL A 281 8.68 11.05 -27.21
CA VAL A 281 8.90 12.48 -27.41
C VAL A 281 8.59 13.20 -26.11
N ASN A 282 9.59 13.95 -25.61
CA ASN A 282 9.43 14.76 -24.41
C ASN A 282 8.75 16.08 -24.77
N ILE A 283 7.52 16.25 -24.29
CA ILE A 283 6.79 17.52 -24.34
C ILE A 283 6.56 17.93 -22.88
N LYS A 284 7.04 19.12 -22.53
CA LYS A 284 6.93 19.59 -21.14
C LYS A 284 5.45 19.77 -20.75
N TRP A 285 5.03 19.13 -19.66
CA TRP A 285 3.69 19.25 -19.07
C TRP A 285 3.74 19.92 -17.68
N LYS A 286 3.84 19.14 -16.59
CA LYS A 286 4.02 19.64 -15.21
C LYS A 286 5.48 19.42 -14.73
N ASP A 287 5.96 20.24 -13.80
CA ASP A 287 7.34 20.19 -13.26
C ASP A 287 7.57 19.02 -12.26
N ASP A 288 6.63 18.08 -12.13
CA ASP A 288 6.53 17.10 -11.03
C ASP A 288 7.33 15.79 -11.25
N CYS A 289 8.23 15.74 -12.23
CA CYS A 289 9.05 14.55 -12.51
C CYS A 289 10.42 14.55 -11.82
N VAL A 290 10.71 15.52 -10.95
CA VAL A 290 12.01 15.57 -10.25
C VAL A 290 12.02 14.55 -9.12
N LEU A 291 12.97 13.62 -9.12
CA LEU A 291 13.11 12.63 -8.06
C LEU A 291 13.29 13.31 -6.69
N VAL A 292 12.53 12.89 -5.69
CA VAL A 292 12.65 13.38 -4.30
C VAL A 292 14.08 13.25 -3.82
N LYS A 293 14.74 12.14 -4.16
CA LYS A 293 16.15 11.88 -3.82
C LYS A 293 17.12 12.91 -4.41
N GLU A 294 16.83 13.46 -5.58
CA GLU A 294 17.67 14.49 -6.21
C GLU A 294 17.50 15.84 -5.52
N VAL A 295 16.29 16.16 -5.07
CA VAL A 295 15.99 17.34 -4.25
C VAL A 295 16.67 17.26 -2.87
N GLU A 296 16.69 16.08 -2.24
CA GLU A 296 17.42 15.89 -0.98
C GLU A 296 18.93 16.09 -1.16
N LYS A 297 19.51 15.54 -2.23
CA LYS A 297 20.94 15.72 -2.53
C LYS A 297 21.31 17.17 -2.78
N SER A 298 20.49 17.93 -3.52
CA SER A 298 20.75 19.35 -3.81
C SER A 298 20.64 20.23 -2.55
N LYS A 299 19.73 19.91 -1.63
CA LYS A 299 19.66 20.54 -0.30
C LYS A 299 20.92 20.27 0.51
N LEU A 300 21.43 19.03 0.53
CA LEU A 300 22.68 18.70 1.23
C LEU A 300 23.93 19.34 0.60
N SER A 301 23.98 19.51 -0.73
CA SER A 301 25.09 20.21 -1.38
C SER A 301 25.08 21.71 -1.11
N ASN A 302 23.90 22.33 -1.03
CA ASN A 302 23.74 23.76 -0.72
C ASN A 302 24.08 24.10 0.73
N VAL A 303 23.91 23.14 1.66
CA VAL A 303 24.35 23.29 3.05
C VAL A 303 25.88 23.20 3.17
N LYS A 304 26.54 22.43 2.29
CA LYS A 304 28.02 22.35 2.27
C LYS A 304 28.69 23.54 1.60
N SER A 305 28.02 24.21 0.65
CA SER A 305 28.55 25.43 0.01
C SER A 305 28.34 26.69 0.85
N THR A 306 27.39 26.70 1.79
CA THR A 306 27.15 27.83 2.72
C THR A 306 27.98 27.76 3.99
N SER A 307 28.72 26.67 4.23
CA SER A 307 29.66 26.52 5.36
C SER A 307 31.11 26.94 5.06
N ASN A 308 31.42 27.47 3.87
CA ASN A 308 32.79 27.86 3.48
C ASN A 308 33.02 29.39 3.38
N GLU A 309 32.08 30.22 3.82
CA GLU A 309 32.27 31.68 3.94
C GLU A 309 31.97 32.14 5.36
N LYS A 310 32.94 31.92 6.25
CA LYS A 310 33.27 32.72 7.46
C LYS A 310 34.21 31.90 8.34
N ASP A 311 35.51 32.14 8.21
CA ASP A 311 36.32 32.55 9.35
C ASP A 311 37.76 32.85 8.92
N SER A 312 38.06 34.14 8.89
CA SER A 312 39.43 34.67 8.99
C SER A 312 39.46 35.55 10.22
N THR A 313 39.88 35.03 11.37
CA THR A 313 40.78 35.69 12.33
C THR A 313 41.17 34.75 13.46
N SER A 314 42.42 34.92 13.86
CA SER A 314 43.29 34.06 14.66
C SER A 314 43.14 34.22 16.18
N ASN A 315 43.32 33.15 16.95
CA ASN A 315 44.38 32.93 17.95
C ASN A 315 43.94 32.04 19.13
N GLY A 316 44.83 31.14 19.56
CA GLY A 316 44.90 30.66 20.94
C GLY A 316 44.98 29.14 21.10
N ASP A 317 46.19 28.65 21.37
CA ASP A 317 46.60 27.26 21.56
C ASP A 317 45.91 26.51 22.73
N MET A 318 45.68 25.21 22.57
CA MET A 318 46.17 24.17 23.49
C MET A 318 45.88 22.75 22.94
N GLU A 319 46.94 21.94 22.89
CA GLU A 319 46.98 20.54 22.47
C GLU A 319 46.24 19.61 23.45
N ASP A 320 45.54 18.59 22.95
CA ASP A 320 45.76 17.20 23.39
C ASP A 320 45.08 16.14 22.47
N LYS A 321 45.95 15.35 21.82
CA LYS A 321 45.93 13.89 21.58
C LYS A 321 44.65 13.14 21.13
N ASN A 322 44.68 12.78 19.84
CA ASN A 322 44.68 11.41 19.27
C ASN A 322 43.38 10.53 19.33
N PRO A 323 43.25 9.42 18.56
CA PRO A 323 42.41 9.39 17.36
C PRO A 323 41.40 8.22 17.34
N ASN A 324 40.41 8.28 16.44
CA ASN A 324 39.79 7.18 15.68
C ASN A 324 38.28 7.37 15.49
N LYS A 325 37.92 7.88 14.31
CA LYS A 325 36.68 7.50 13.64
C LYS A 325 36.93 6.20 12.87
N LYS A 326 36.16 5.15 13.17
CA LYS A 326 35.88 4.08 12.23
C LYS A 326 34.40 3.73 12.25
N ASP A 327 33.94 3.46 11.04
CA ASP A 327 32.62 3.07 10.60
C ASP A 327 32.01 1.95 11.45
N VAL A 328 30.69 2.01 11.68
CA VAL A 328 29.94 0.90 12.26
C VAL A 328 28.85 0.47 11.30
N HIS A 329 29.23 -0.50 10.47
CA HIS A 329 28.37 -1.56 9.97
C HIS A 329 27.69 -2.32 11.13
N SER A 330 26.57 -2.98 10.79
CA SER A 330 25.87 -3.98 11.60
C SER A 330 26.78 -4.99 12.32
N PRO A 331 26.33 -5.52 13.46
CA PRO A 331 26.36 -6.99 13.65
C PRO A 331 25.06 -7.50 14.31
N ASN A 332 24.44 -8.61 13.90
CA ASN A 332 24.81 -10.03 13.86
C ASN A 332 24.86 -10.76 15.22
N VAL A 333 23.91 -11.69 15.40
CA VAL A 333 23.93 -13.04 16.01
C VAL A 333 24.50 -13.27 17.42
N GLY A 334 23.70 -13.96 18.25
CA GLY A 334 24.15 -14.75 19.39
C GLY A 334 23.32 -16.03 19.55
N ASN A 335 23.94 -17.17 19.22
CA ASN A 335 23.44 -18.53 19.43
C ASN A 335 23.61 -18.92 20.91
N THR A 336 22.69 -19.70 21.47
CA THR A 336 22.99 -20.56 22.63
C THR A 336 22.08 -21.78 22.65
N THR A 337 22.73 -22.93 22.71
CA THR A 337 22.24 -24.30 22.83
C THR A 337 21.73 -24.62 24.24
N VAL A 338 20.77 -25.56 24.36
CA VAL A 338 20.86 -26.83 25.15
C VAL A 338 19.47 -27.32 25.65
N SER A 339 19.31 -28.65 25.50
CA SER A 339 18.52 -29.65 26.26
C SER A 339 17.02 -29.88 26.00
N ASN A 340 16.79 -31.11 25.51
CA ASN A 340 15.59 -31.95 25.54
C ASN A 340 15.06 -32.20 26.97
N VAL A 341 13.72 -32.35 27.10
CA VAL A 341 13.09 -33.39 27.93
C VAL A 341 11.80 -33.87 27.25
N ASP A 342 11.65 -35.18 27.22
CA ASP A 342 10.55 -36.03 26.76
C ASP A 342 9.19 -35.82 27.45
N SER A 343 8.19 -36.50 26.86
CA SER A 343 6.94 -37.10 27.40
C SER A 343 5.65 -36.51 26.80
N SER A 344 4.98 -37.15 25.82
CA SER A 344 4.32 -38.47 25.72
C SER A 344 2.85 -38.47 26.18
N LYS A 345 1.95 -38.87 25.25
CA LYS A 345 0.65 -39.58 25.43
C LYS A 345 -0.49 -38.74 26.03
N ASN A 346 -1.78 -38.86 25.70
CA ASN A 346 -2.63 -39.83 24.98
C ASN A 346 -3.98 -39.07 24.70
N SER A 347 -4.70 -39.30 23.59
CA SER A 347 -5.92 -40.15 23.48
C SER A 347 -7.16 -39.56 24.19
N ASP A 348 -8.43 -39.64 23.78
CA ASP A 348 -9.18 -40.37 22.76
C ASP A 348 -10.58 -39.70 22.57
N SER A 349 -11.21 -40.03 21.44
CA SER A 349 -12.64 -40.39 21.27
C SER A 349 -13.81 -39.38 21.46
N LEU A 350 -14.48 -39.17 20.31
CA LEU A 350 -15.94 -39.07 20.00
C LEU A 350 -16.88 -39.94 20.88
N PRO A 351 -18.22 -39.71 20.97
CA PRO A 351 -19.24 -39.85 19.88
C PRO A 351 -20.33 -38.73 19.87
N ALA A 352 -20.90 -38.32 18.73
CA ALA A 352 -22.02 -38.88 17.95
C ALA A 352 -23.36 -39.06 18.71
N THR A 353 -24.42 -38.36 18.26
CA THR A 353 -25.82 -38.85 18.14
C THR A 353 -26.72 -37.85 17.41
N ASN A 354 -27.72 -38.42 16.73
CA ASN A 354 -28.65 -37.93 15.70
C ASN A 354 -29.89 -37.19 16.21
N ASN A 355 -30.65 -36.65 15.23
CA ASN A 355 -32.12 -36.53 15.05
C ASN A 355 -32.55 -35.11 14.66
N GLU A 356 -33.02 -34.85 13.44
CA GLU A 356 -34.28 -35.23 12.75
C GLU A 356 -35.38 -34.15 12.84
N ASN A 357 -35.72 -33.63 11.65
CA ASN A 357 -37.04 -33.35 11.06
C ASN A 357 -37.94 -32.14 11.42
N ALA A 358 -38.55 -31.67 10.31
CA ALA A 358 -39.80 -30.90 10.12
C ALA A 358 -39.73 -29.36 10.36
N ASP A 359 -40.37 -28.47 9.60
CA ASP A 359 -41.42 -28.62 8.58
C ASP A 359 -41.56 -27.35 7.70
N VAL A 360 -42.40 -27.51 6.68
CA VAL A 360 -42.90 -26.66 5.58
C VAL A 360 -43.35 -25.21 5.92
N GLY A 361 -43.21 -24.31 4.93
CA GLY A 361 -43.95 -23.03 4.89
C GLY A 361 -43.68 -22.16 3.65
N THR A 362 -44.49 -22.33 2.61
CA THR A 362 -44.59 -21.51 1.38
C THR A 362 -45.30 -20.17 1.61
N SER A 363 -44.84 -19.08 0.99
CA SER A 363 -45.72 -17.99 0.52
C SER A 363 -45.06 -17.09 -0.54
N THR A 364 -45.88 -16.72 -1.50
CA THR A 364 -45.68 -16.06 -2.79
C THR A 364 -45.65 -14.52 -2.76
N ASN A 365 -45.07 -13.95 -3.82
CA ASN A 365 -45.36 -12.67 -4.52
C ASN A 365 -45.36 -11.34 -3.75
N ASN A 366 -44.52 -10.40 -4.19
CA ASN A 366 -44.99 -9.30 -5.05
C ASN A 366 -43.83 -8.40 -5.53
N GLU A 367 -43.84 -8.16 -6.84
CA GLU A 367 -43.12 -7.13 -7.55
C GLU A 367 -43.71 -5.75 -7.21
N ASN A 368 -42.88 -4.70 -7.17
CA ASN A 368 -43.35 -3.34 -7.40
C ASN A 368 -42.22 -2.50 -8.03
N VAL A 369 -42.51 -2.11 -9.27
CA VAL A 369 -41.83 -1.12 -10.10
C VAL A 369 -42.42 0.24 -9.74
N CYS A 370 -41.58 1.26 -9.56
CA CYS A 370 -42.01 2.66 -9.54
C CYS A 370 -41.14 3.48 -10.49
N THR A 371 -41.72 3.80 -11.63
CA THR A 371 -41.39 4.92 -12.51
C THR A 371 -41.95 6.23 -11.92
N GLU A 372 -41.26 7.36 -12.11
CA GLU A 372 -41.90 8.64 -12.45
C GLU A 372 -40.84 9.68 -12.84
N GLU A 373 -40.90 10.10 -14.10
CA GLU A 373 -40.42 11.38 -14.60
C GLU A 373 -41.41 12.46 -14.17
N ASP A 374 -40.94 13.68 -13.88
CA ASP A 374 -41.63 14.87 -14.39
C ASP A 374 -40.74 16.12 -14.42
N THR A 375 -40.75 16.71 -15.60
CA THR A 375 -40.17 17.99 -16.04
C THR A 375 -40.87 19.21 -15.46
N LYS A 376 -40.16 20.37 -15.34
CA LYS A 376 -40.50 21.63 -16.06
C LYS A 376 -39.64 22.86 -15.68
N THR A 377 -39.03 23.42 -16.73
CA THR A 377 -38.89 24.86 -17.12
C THR A 377 -38.33 25.88 -16.11
N ALA A 378 -37.17 26.51 -16.33
CA ALA A 378 -36.73 27.45 -17.39
C ALA A 378 -37.39 28.85 -17.30
N THR A 379 -36.56 29.88 -17.05
CA THR A 379 -36.70 31.23 -17.61
C THR A 379 -35.32 31.88 -17.75
N ASP A 380 -35.14 32.46 -18.94
CA ASP A 380 -33.99 33.17 -19.48
C ASP A 380 -33.60 34.46 -18.75
N ASN A 381 -32.36 34.91 -19.00
CA ASN A 381 -32.11 36.30 -19.41
C ASN A 381 -30.76 36.40 -20.13
N THR A 382 -30.82 36.89 -21.36
CA THR A 382 -29.72 37.36 -22.22
C THR A 382 -29.25 38.76 -21.77
N ASP A 383 -28.00 39.13 -22.09
CA ASP A 383 -27.70 40.33 -22.90
C ASP A 383 -26.19 40.61 -23.10
N ASN A 384 -25.79 40.56 -24.38
CA ASN A 384 -24.89 41.41 -25.18
C ASN A 384 -23.58 42.07 -24.69
N VAL A 385 -22.50 41.71 -25.40
CA VAL A 385 -21.56 42.51 -26.25
C VAL A 385 -20.84 43.76 -25.69
N ASN A 386 -19.50 43.77 -25.80
CA ASN A 386 -18.74 44.87 -26.42
C ASN A 386 -17.29 44.51 -26.80
N GLU A 387 -16.88 45.05 -27.95
CA GLU A 387 -15.61 44.91 -28.68
C GLU A 387 -14.46 45.84 -28.19
N ASP A 388 -13.25 45.44 -28.59
CA ASP A 388 -12.06 46.20 -28.99
C ASP A 388 -11.21 47.06 -28.02
N ASN A 389 -9.91 46.75 -28.00
CA ASN A 389 -8.85 47.71 -28.35
C ASN A 389 -7.47 47.05 -28.60
N HIS A 390 -6.92 47.27 -29.80
CA HIS A 390 -5.54 47.03 -30.23
C HIS A 390 -4.51 47.86 -29.44
N LYS A 391 -3.32 47.31 -29.14
CA LYS A 391 -2.00 47.99 -29.29
C LYS A 391 -0.85 46.98 -29.52
N ASN A 392 -0.04 47.30 -30.54
CA ASN A 392 1.22 46.67 -30.94
C ASN A 392 2.35 46.80 -29.90
N GLY A 393 3.30 45.86 -29.90
CA GLY A 393 4.60 45.98 -29.24
C GLY A 393 5.52 44.77 -29.45
N ASP A 394 6.44 44.91 -30.41
CA ASP A 394 7.79 44.36 -30.55
C ASP A 394 8.11 42.89 -30.16
N ILE A 395 8.49 42.14 -31.20
CA ILE A 395 9.06 40.79 -31.15
C ILE A 395 10.51 40.89 -30.67
N GLN A 396 10.77 40.47 -29.43
CA GLN A 396 12.09 39.99 -29.01
C GLN A 396 12.12 38.47 -29.13
N GLU A 397 12.83 37.97 -30.15
CA GLU A 397 13.23 36.57 -30.27
C GLU A 397 14.07 36.19 -29.06
N THR A 398 13.41 35.57 -28.08
CA THR A 398 14.07 34.83 -27.01
C THR A 398 14.13 33.37 -27.46
N ASN A 399 15.31 32.75 -27.32
CA ASN A 399 15.58 31.34 -27.62
C ASN A 399 14.47 30.42 -27.07
N LYS A 400 13.51 30.03 -27.91
CA LYS A 400 12.51 29.00 -27.59
C LYS A 400 13.27 27.67 -27.48
N GLU A 401 13.37 27.13 -26.26
CA GLU A 401 13.75 25.74 -26.05
C GLU A 401 12.93 24.85 -26.99
N VAL A 402 13.61 23.89 -27.61
CA VAL A 402 13.05 23.00 -28.63
C VAL A 402 12.05 22.04 -27.98
N ASN A 403 10.83 22.50 -27.74
CA ASN A 403 9.74 21.69 -27.20
C ASN A 403 9.12 20.90 -28.37
N GLY A 404 9.01 19.57 -28.25
CA GLY A 404 8.33 18.74 -29.25
C GLY A 404 9.12 18.43 -30.53
N ILE A 405 10.42 18.11 -30.44
CA ILE A 405 11.14 17.43 -31.53
C ILE A 405 11.54 16.03 -31.06
N CYS A 406 11.23 15.02 -31.88
CA CYS A 406 11.68 13.65 -31.63
C CYS A 406 13.21 13.58 -31.74
N SER A 407 13.87 13.15 -30.67
CA SER A 407 15.34 13.06 -30.62
C SER A 407 15.94 12.04 -31.59
N GLU A 408 15.15 11.04 -32.02
CA GLU A 408 15.62 9.95 -32.87
C GLU A 408 15.47 10.25 -34.37
N CYS A 409 14.25 10.61 -34.81
CA CYS A 409 13.97 10.81 -36.23
C CYS A 409 13.82 12.28 -36.65
N GLY A 410 13.91 13.22 -35.70
CA GLY A 410 13.83 14.65 -35.97
C GLY A 410 12.42 15.18 -36.31
N THR A 411 11.38 14.35 -36.17
CA THR A 411 10.00 14.77 -36.39
C THR A 411 9.63 15.92 -35.46
N LYS A 412 9.13 17.01 -36.04
CA LYS A 412 8.74 18.23 -35.33
C LYS A 412 7.23 18.23 -35.08
N TYR A 413 6.85 18.71 -33.90
CA TYR A 413 5.47 18.90 -33.49
C TYR A 413 5.06 20.35 -33.76
N THR A 414 3.85 20.54 -34.25
CA THR A 414 3.21 21.85 -34.34
C THR A 414 2.67 22.29 -32.97
N GLU A 415 2.31 23.56 -32.82
CA GLU A 415 1.64 24.04 -31.61
C GLU A 415 0.34 23.26 -31.35
N GLN A 416 -0.43 22.96 -32.41
CA GLN A 416 -1.64 22.14 -32.30
C GLN A 416 -1.36 20.70 -31.81
N ASP A 417 -0.26 20.09 -32.25
CA ASP A 417 0.12 18.74 -31.79
C ASP A 417 0.51 18.75 -30.31
N ILE A 418 1.20 19.82 -29.87
CA ILE A 418 1.56 20.02 -28.46
C ILE A 418 0.30 20.23 -27.62
N ASP A 419 -0.61 21.10 -28.05
CA ASP A 419 -1.87 21.36 -27.34
C ASP A 419 -2.71 20.08 -27.22
N THR A 420 -2.80 19.29 -28.29
CA THR A 420 -3.51 18.00 -28.29
C THR A 420 -2.91 17.03 -27.26
N PHE A 421 -1.58 17.01 -27.13
CA PHE A 421 -0.91 16.21 -26.12
C PHE A 421 -1.19 16.70 -24.70
N LEU A 422 -1.09 18.01 -24.45
CA LEU A 422 -1.34 18.60 -23.13
C LEU A 422 -2.79 18.37 -22.69
N ASP A 423 -3.76 18.56 -23.59
CA ASP A 423 -5.17 18.28 -23.35
C ASP A 423 -5.40 16.81 -22.97
N ALA A 424 -4.75 15.87 -23.68
CA ALA A 424 -4.86 14.45 -23.36
C ALA A 424 -4.27 14.13 -21.98
N MET A 425 -3.15 14.75 -21.60
CA MET A 425 -2.52 14.58 -20.29
C MET A 425 -3.39 15.15 -19.16
N ASP A 426 -3.88 16.39 -19.29
CA ASP A 426 -4.73 17.04 -18.29
C ASP A 426 -6.07 16.33 -18.10
N LEU A 427 -6.69 15.91 -19.21
CA LEU A 427 -7.91 15.10 -19.18
C LEU A 427 -7.69 13.78 -18.43
N SER A 428 -6.58 13.10 -18.72
CA SER A 428 -6.25 11.81 -18.11
C SER A 428 -6.01 11.94 -16.61
N ASP A 429 -5.21 12.92 -16.17
CA ASP A 429 -4.96 13.19 -14.76
C ASP A 429 -6.27 13.52 -14.03
N ALA A 430 -7.07 14.46 -14.55
CA ALA A 430 -8.33 14.85 -13.93
C ALA A 430 -9.29 13.67 -13.73
N HIS A 431 -9.47 12.84 -14.76
CA HIS A 431 -10.34 11.67 -14.65
C HIS A 431 -9.78 10.61 -13.70
N LEU A 432 -8.47 10.34 -13.72
CA LEU A 432 -7.84 9.39 -12.79
C LEU A 432 -7.98 9.85 -11.33
N GLN A 433 -7.83 11.15 -11.03
CA GLN A 433 -8.07 11.66 -9.67
C GLN A 433 -9.53 11.49 -9.25
N ASN A 434 -10.49 11.73 -10.16
CA ASN A 434 -11.91 11.54 -9.88
C ASN A 434 -12.25 10.07 -9.61
N MET A 435 -11.67 9.14 -10.38
CA MET A 435 -11.86 7.70 -10.19
C MET A 435 -11.37 7.22 -8.81
N LYS A 436 -10.26 7.76 -8.29
CA LYS A 436 -9.73 7.42 -6.95
C LYS A 436 -10.72 7.67 -5.81
N THR A 437 -11.71 8.53 -6.00
CA THR A 437 -12.62 8.97 -4.94
C THR A 437 -13.99 8.29 -4.97
N THR A 438 -14.26 7.44 -5.97
CA THR A 438 -15.61 6.92 -6.24
C THR A 438 -15.60 5.42 -6.53
N THR A 439 -16.63 4.71 -6.06
CA THR A 439 -16.74 3.24 -6.17
C THR A 439 -17.57 2.76 -7.37
N VAL A 440 -17.71 3.57 -8.41
CA VAL A 440 -18.54 3.26 -9.59
C VAL A 440 -17.63 2.75 -10.72
N ALA A 441 -18.10 1.78 -11.50
CA ALA A 441 -17.37 1.30 -12.68
C ALA A 441 -17.35 2.39 -13.76
N TYR A 442 -16.15 2.83 -14.16
CA TYR A 442 -15.93 3.97 -15.07
C TYR A 442 -15.74 3.57 -16.54
N VAL A 443 -16.48 2.56 -17.01
CA VAL A 443 -16.28 1.96 -18.35
C VAL A 443 -16.24 3.00 -19.48
N GLU A 444 -17.27 3.86 -19.57
CA GLU A 444 -17.37 4.86 -20.64
C GLU A 444 -16.31 5.96 -20.51
N VAL A 445 -15.96 6.35 -19.28
CA VAL A 445 -14.93 7.37 -19.04
C VAL A 445 -13.55 6.83 -19.42
N CYS A 446 -13.25 5.59 -19.06
CA CYS A 446 -11.98 4.94 -19.43
C CYS A 446 -11.87 4.83 -20.95
N LYS A 447 -12.94 4.38 -21.62
CA LYS A 447 -13.00 4.28 -23.08
C LYS A 447 -12.78 5.64 -23.73
N TYR A 448 -13.50 6.67 -23.29
CA TYR A 448 -13.35 8.04 -23.80
C TYR A 448 -11.91 8.56 -23.63
N CYS A 449 -11.30 8.36 -22.47
CA CYS A 449 -9.92 8.78 -22.24
C CYS A 449 -8.94 8.02 -23.14
N LEU A 450 -9.06 6.69 -23.25
CA LEU A 450 -8.20 5.88 -24.11
C LEU A 450 -8.33 6.26 -25.59
N GLU A 451 -9.53 6.60 -26.06
CA GLU A 451 -9.75 7.12 -27.41
C GLU A 451 -9.03 8.47 -27.64
N LYS A 452 -9.01 9.35 -26.63
CA LYS A 452 -8.27 10.63 -26.69
C LYS A 452 -6.75 10.46 -26.61
N GLN A 453 -6.28 9.44 -25.92
CA GLN A 453 -4.85 9.14 -25.80
C GLN A 453 -4.29 8.43 -27.05
N GLN A 454 -5.14 7.74 -27.81
CA GLN A 454 -4.73 6.91 -28.95
C GLN A 454 -3.96 7.73 -29.99
N GLY A 455 -2.71 7.34 -30.24
CA GLY A 455 -1.84 8.03 -31.20
C GLY A 455 -1.19 9.30 -30.66
N VAL A 456 -1.56 9.75 -29.46
CA VAL A 456 -1.07 10.97 -28.80
C VAL A 456 -0.06 10.62 -27.70
N LEU A 457 -0.46 9.76 -26.75
CA LEU A 457 0.42 9.32 -25.67
C LEU A 457 1.26 8.12 -26.09
N HIS A 458 2.50 8.07 -25.62
CA HIS A 458 3.34 6.88 -25.81
C HIS A 458 2.72 5.67 -25.08
N PRO A 459 2.79 4.43 -25.60
CA PRO A 459 2.21 3.26 -24.93
C PRO A 459 2.72 2.98 -23.51
N LEU A 460 3.93 3.46 -23.18
CA LEU A 460 4.53 3.37 -21.84
C LEU A 460 4.33 4.62 -20.97
N ASN A 461 3.49 5.57 -21.41
CA ASN A 461 3.12 6.73 -20.60
C ASN A 461 2.34 6.27 -19.36
N VAL A 462 2.65 6.85 -18.20
CA VAL A 462 2.08 6.43 -16.91
C VAL A 462 0.57 6.61 -16.84
N PHE A 463 0.02 7.70 -17.40
CA PHE A 463 -1.42 7.93 -17.39
C PHE A 463 -2.15 7.05 -18.38
N HIS A 464 -1.50 6.69 -19.49
CA HIS A 464 -2.04 5.68 -20.40
C HIS A 464 -2.12 4.32 -19.69
N ALA A 465 -1.04 3.92 -19.03
CA ALA A 465 -0.96 2.67 -18.29
C ALA A 465 -1.98 2.61 -17.14
N GLN A 466 -2.10 3.69 -16.35
CA GLN A 466 -3.12 3.81 -15.30
C GLN A 466 -4.55 3.77 -15.87
N MET A 467 -4.81 4.41 -17.00
CA MET A 467 -6.13 4.37 -17.63
C MET A 467 -6.48 2.98 -18.17
N LEU A 468 -5.50 2.25 -18.73
CA LEU A 468 -5.65 0.85 -19.14
C LEU A 468 -5.98 -0.06 -17.94
N GLU A 469 -5.31 0.16 -16.80
CA GLU A 469 -5.59 -0.57 -15.55
C GLU A 469 -7.02 -0.29 -15.04
N GLN A 470 -7.43 0.98 -14.98
CA GLN A 470 -8.79 1.36 -14.59
C GLN A 470 -9.84 0.79 -15.56
N ALA A 471 -9.55 0.76 -16.86
CA ALA A 471 -10.40 0.12 -17.84
C ALA A 471 -10.51 -1.38 -17.56
N PHE A 472 -9.38 -2.07 -17.41
CA PHE A 472 -9.34 -3.50 -17.07
C PHE A 472 -10.24 -3.80 -15.86
N ASP A 473 -10.04 -3.11 -14.74
CA ASP A 473 -10.81 -3.31 -13.52
C ASP A 473 -12.30 -3.02 -13.70
N ALA A 474 -12.64 -1.92 -14.38
CA ALA A 474 -14.04 -1.56 -14.64
C ALA A 474 -14.76 -2.63 -15.46
N TYR A 475 -14.12 -3.20 -16.49
CA TYR A 475 -14.70 -4.27 -17.31
C TYR A 475 -14.82 -5.60 -16.55
N ILE A 476 -13.89 -5.91 -15.64
CA ILE A 476 -14.01 -7.05 -14.71
C ILE A 476 -15.23 -6.88 -13.80
N GLN A 477 -15.40 -5.69 -13.22
CA GLN A 477 -16.53 -5.39 -12.32
C GLN A 477 -17.89 -5.59 -13.01
N VAL A 478 -18.01 -5.19 -14.28
CA VAL A 478 -19.24 -5.40 -15.08
C VAL A 478 -19.29 -6.77 -15.79
N ARG A 479 -18.36 -7.68 -15.48
CA ARG A 479 -18.29 -9.07 -15.99
C ARG A 479 -18.13 -9.19 -17.51
N LEU A 480 -17.48 -8.21 -18.13
CA LEU A 480 -17.14 -8.19 -19.55
C LEU A 480 -15.70 -8.67 -19.77
N TRP A 481 -15.48 -9.96 -19.53
CA TRP A 481 -14.15 -10.59 -19.46
C TRP A 481 -13.35 -10.50 -20.76
N GLN A 482 -14.00 -10.59 -21.92
CA GLN A 482 -13.31 -10.55 -23.22
C GLN A 482 -12.68 -9.18 -23.46
N GLN A 483 -13.41 -8.11 -23.17
CA GLN A 483 -12.93 -6.74 -23.28
C GLN A 483 -11.87 -6.44 -22.22
N ALA A 484 -12.03 -6.95 -21.00
CA ALA A 484 -10.99 -6.84 -19.98
C ALA A 484 -9.66 -7.45 -20.47
N CYS A 485 -9.69 -8.62 -21.13
CA CYS A 485 -8.46 -9.23 -21.69
C CYS A 485 -7.75 -8.33 -22.70
N VAL A 486 -8.48 -7.58 -23.52
CA VAL A 486 -7.90 -6.64 -24.50
C VAL A 486 -7.10 -5.53 -23.83
N TYR A 487 -7.60 -5.00 -22.70
CA TYR A 487 -6.87 -3.98 -21.93
C TYR A 487 -5.71 -4.60 -21.15
N ALA A 488 -5.88 -5.79 -20.59
CA ALA A 488 -4.82 -6.52 -19.90
C ALA A 488 -3.60 -6.77 -20.82
N GLU A 489 -3.82 -7.20 -22.06
CA GLU A 489 -2.76 -7.42 -23.03
C GLU A 489 -1.97 -6.15 -23.36
N GLN A 490 -2.66 -5.01 -23.48
CA GLN A 490 -2.05 -3.69 -23.71
C GLN A 490 -1.29 -3.18 -22.49
N LEU A 491 -1.69 -3.59 -21.29
CA LEU A 491 -1.09 -3.16 -20.04
C LEU A 491 0.22 -3.93 -19.73
N LEU A 492 0.38 -5.17 -20.23
CA LEU A 492 1.55 -6.03 -19.95
C LEU A 492 2.92 -5.35 -20.18
N PRO A 493 3.17 -4.57 -21.25
CA PRO A 493 4.44 -3.89 -21.45
C PRO A 493 4.75 -2.85 -20.37
N CYS A 494 3.73 -2.25 -19.74
CA CYS A 494 3.91 -1.22 -18.71
C CYS A 494 4.42 -1.79 -17.38
N PHE A 495 4.31 -3.10 -17.18
CA PHE A 495 4.77 -3.81 -15.99
C PHE A 495 6.16 -4.45 -16.14
N ARG A 496 6.77 -4.41 -17.34
CA ARG A 496 8.03 -5.11 -17.65
C ARG A 496 9.27 -4.25 -17.51
#